data_AF-A0A5E4M0C4-F1
#
_entry.id   AF-A0A5E4M0C4-F1
#
_cell.length_a   1.000
_cell.length_b   1.000
_cell.length_c   1.000
_cell.angle_alpha   90.00
_cell.angle_beta   90.00
_cell.angle_gamma   90.00
#
_symmetry.space_group_name_H-M   'P 1'
#
loop_
_entity.id
_entity.type
_entity.pdbx_description
1 polymer ?
#
loop_
_entity_poly.entity_id
_entity_poly.type
_entity_poly.pdbx_seq_one_letter_code
_entity_poly.pdbx_strand_id
1 'polypeptide(L)'
;MPLRLDKTDLAVLESLLEDARKSFRQVSREIKVSTPTVMKRYERLVNVGLIKAVSLNLDLGKLETKASIRLDHLRQKTLKNHNIKLDKGMLVKIACDYCKGPVHGKPSILKFANVERFFCCKSCKALYKEKYKGRIEALE
;
A
#
# COMPACT_ATOMS: atom_id res chain seq x y z
N MET A 1 -10.57 -5.69 -13.61
CA MET A 1 -10.06 -4.41 -14.09
C MET A 1 -8.88 -4.03 -13.22
N PRO A 2 -7.66 -4.04 -13.76
CA PRO A 2 -6.47 -3.66 -13.02
C PRO A 2 -6.59 -2.20 -12.57
N LEU A 3 -6.10 -1.88 -11.37
CA LEU A 3 -6.06 -0.51 -10.90
C LEU A 3 -5.13 0.28 -11.83
N ARG A 4 -5.64 1.36 -12.43
CA ARG A 4 -4.82 2.29 -13.21
C ARG A 4 -4.28 3.37 -12.28
N LEU A 5 -2.96 3.54 -12.28
CA LEU A 5 -2.29 4.66 -11.63
C LEU A 5 -2.46 5.92 -12.46
N ASP A 6 -2.92 6.99 -11.82
CA ASP A 6 -3.00 8.31 -12.44
C ASP A 6 -1.87 9.24 -11.97
N LYS A 7 -1.88 10.47 -12.50
CA LYS A 7 -0.85 11.48 -12.19
C LYS A 7 -0.80 11.81 -10.69
N THR A 8 -1.94 11.79 -10.00
CA THR A 8 -2.03 12.10 -8.58
C THR A 8 -1.49 10.95 -7.74
N ASP A 9 -1.80 9.71 -8.10
CA ASP A 9 -1.25 8.52 -7.42
C ASP A 9 0.29 8.53 -7.46
N LEU A 10 0.87 8.85 -8.63
CA LEU A 10 2.32 8.95 -8.79
C LEU A 10 2.92 10.08 -7.94
N ALA A 11 2.31 11.27 -7.95
CA ALA A 11 2.80 12.40 -7.16
C ALA A 11 2.76 12.12 -5.64
N VAL A 12 1.74 11.40 -5.16
CA VAL A 12 1.69 10.94 -3.75
C VAL A 12 2.83 9.97 -3.45
N LEU A 13 3.10 9.02 -4.35
CA LEU A 13 4.20 8.05 -4.16
C LEU A 13 5.56 8.75 -4.17
N GLU A 14 5.80 9.66 -5.11
CA GLU A 14 7.05 10.43 -5.19
C GLU A 14 7.31 11.26 -3.92
N SER A 15 6.29 11.98 -3.44
CA SER A 15 6.38 12.77 -2.21
C SER A 15 6.70 11.91 -0.97
N LEU A 16 6.11 10.71 -0.87
CA LEU A 16 6.35 9.77 0.23
C LEU A 16 7.65 8.98 0.11
N LEU A 17 8.18 8.79 -1.10
CA LEU A 17 9.50 8.18 -1.31
C LEU A 17 10.63 9.10 -0.84
N GLU A 18 10.43 10.41 -0.93
CA GLU A 18 11.37 11.42 -0.41
C GLU A 18 11.39 11.43 1.13
N ASP A 19 10.23 11.56 1.77
CA ASP A 19 10.09 11.41 3.22
C ASP A 19 8.74 10.78 3.57
N ALA A 20 8.78 9.51 3.97
CA ALA A 20 7.59 8.76 4.32
C ALA A 20 6.95 9.18 5.67
N ARG A 21 7.58 10.10 6.42
CA ARG A 21 7.03 10.69 7.66
C ARG A 21 6.13 11.90 7.39
N LYS A 22 6.05 12.38 6.15
CA LYS A 22 5.19 13.51 5.78
C LYS A 22 3.73 13.21 6.14
N SER A 23 3.09 14.17 6.79
CA SER A 23 1.65 14.13 7.02
C SER A 23 0.88 14.30 5.70
N PHE A 24 -0.33 13.77 5.61
CA PHE A 24 -1.19 13.98 4.43
C PHE A 24 -1.44 15.46 4.13
N ARG A 25 -1.39 16.34 5.14
CA ARG A 25 -1.47 17.80 4.96
C ARG A 25 -0.24 18.36 4.25
N GLN A 26 0.96 17.89 4.56
CA GLN A 26 2.19 18.30 3.87
C GLN A 26 2.16 17.84 2.41
N VAL A 27 1.88 16.54 2.18
CA VAL A 27 1.74 15.99 0.82
C VAL A 27 0.69 16.75 0.01
N SER A 28 -0.46 17.06 0.62
CA SER A 28 -1.54 17.86 0.04
C SER A 28 -1.08 19.24 -0.45
N ARG A 29 -0.25 19.94 0.33
CA ARG A 29 0.31 21.25 -0.05
C ARG A 29 1.31 21.13 -1.21
N GLU A 30 2.17 20.12 -1.19
CA GLU A 30 3.19 19.87 -2.23
C GLU A 30 2.53 19.57 -3.58
N ILE A 31 1.57 18.65 -3.61
CA ILE A 31 0.96 18.17 -4.86
C ILE A 31 -0.26 19.01 -5.30
N LYS A 32 -0.66 20.02 -4.52
CA LYS A 32 -1.84 20.89 -4.75
C LYS A 32 -3.16 20.13 -4.88
N VAL A 33 -3.37 19.16 -4.00
CA VAL A 33 -4.60 18.34 -3.95
C VAL A 33 -5.15 18.35 -2.52
N SER A 34 -6.48 18.28 -2.35
CA SER A 34 -7.08 18.27 -1.01
C SER A 34 -6.61 17.09 -0.15
N THR A 35 -6.46 17.31 1.15
CA THR A 35 -6.04 16.26 2.11
C THR A 35 -6.92 15.01 2.08
N PRO A 36 -8.27 15.10 2.01
CA PRO A 36 -9.13 13.92 1.87
C PRO A 36 -8.84 13.12 0.60
N THR A 37 -8.47 13.80 -0.49
CA THR A 37 -8.11 13.12 -1.75
C THR A 37 -6.77 12.40 -1.60
N VAL A 38 -5.76 13.02 -0.99
CA VAL A 38 -4.47 12.34 -0.69
C VAL A 38 -4.68 11.10 0.16
N MET A 39 -5.47 11.22 1.24
CA MET A 39 -5.79 10.09 2.13
C MET A 39 -6.46 8.94 1.37
N LYS A 40 -7.51 9.23 0.61
CA LYS A 40 -8.22 8.22 -0.20
C LYS A 40 -7.31 7.54 -1.22
N ARG A 41 -6.40 8.31 -1.83
CA ARG A 41 -5.42 7.81 -2.81
C ARG A 41 -4.42 6.87 -2.13
N TYR A 42 -3.86 7.31 -1.01
CA TYR A 42 -2.94 6.52 -0.21
C TYR A 42 -3.56 5.21 0.27
N GLU A 43 -4.75 5.26 0.88
CA GLU A 43 -5.49 4.07 1.34
C GLU A 43 -5.76 3.08 0.21
N ARG A 44 -6.15 3.57 -0.96
CA ARG A 44 -6.34 2.73 -2.15
C ARG A 44 -5.06 1.98 -2.53
N LEU A 45 -3.91 2.65 -2.52
CA LEU A 45 -2.61 2.06 -2.85
C LEU A 45 -2.15 1.04 -1.80
N VAL A 46 -2.45 1.28 -0.53
CA VAL A 46 -2.22 0.33 0.58
C VAL A 46 -3.12 -0.89 0.45
N ASN A 47 -4.42 -0.70 0.24
CA ASN A 47 -5.40 -1.78 0.15
C ASN A 47 -5.15 -2.71 -1.04
N VAL A 48 -4.71 -2.17 -2.18
CA VAL A 48 -4.31 -2.99 -3.34
C VAL A 48 -2.95 -3.69 -3.13
N GLY A 49 -2.22 -3.34 -2.07
CA GLY A 49 -0.93 -3.95 -1.73
C GLY A 49 0.24 -3.41 -2.53
N LEU A 50 0.07 -2.25 -3.19
CA LEU A 50 1.18 -1.55 -3.85
C LEU A 50 2.10 -0.92 -2.81
N ILE A 51 1.53 -0.22 -1.83
CA ILE A 51 2.25 0.23 -0.63
C ILE A 51 2.14 -0.87 0.42
N LYS A 52 3.24 -1.58 0.65
CA LYS A 52 3.30 -2.70 1.60
C LYS A 52 3.73 -2.28 2.99
N ALA A 53 4.64 -1.31 3.07
CA ALA A 53 5.20 -0.81 4.31
C ALA A 53 5.78 0.60 4.09
N VAL A 54 5.86 1.35 5.18
CA VAL A 54 6.66 2.58 5.27
C VAL A 54 7.98 2.21 5.93
N SER A 55 9.10 2.41 5.24
CA SER A 55 10.43 2.07 5.77
C SER A 55 11.16 3.28 6.32
N LEU A 56 11.96 3.07 7.36
CA LEU A 56 12.86 4.08 7.90
C LEU A 56 14.08 4.23 6.98
N ASN A 57 14.40 5.47 6.59
CA ASN A 57 15.66 5.77 5.94
C ASN A 57 16.71 6.12 7.00
N LEU A 58 17.43 5.11 7.49
CA LEU A 58 18.45 5.27 8.52
C LEU A 58 19.78 5.67 7.89
N ASP A 59 20.36 6.75 8.42
CA ASP A 59 21.74 7.14 8.16
C ASP A 59 22.67 6.30 9.06
N LEU A 60 23.21 5.23 8.49
CA LEU A 60 24.08 4.29 9.20
C LEU A 60 25.45 4.90 9.56
N GLY A 61 25.85 6.03 8.95
CA GLY A 61 27.09 6.73 9.27
C GLY A 61 27.07 7.39 10.66
N LYS A 62 25.87 7.57 11.24
CA LYS A 62 25.67 8.16 12.58
C LYS A 62 25.59 7.12 13.70
N LEU A 63 25.77 5.84 13.40
CA LEU A 63 25.65 4.74 14.36
C LEU A 63 27.02 4.12 14.66
N GLU A 64 27.21 3.69 15.91
CA GLU A 64 28.39 2.91 16.29
C GLU A 64 28.54 1.66 15.43
N THR A 65 29.78 1.33 15.06
CA THR A 65 30.14 0.39 13.99
C THR A 65 29.48 -0.99 14.12
N LYS A 66 29.27 -1.48 15.36
CA LYS A 66 28.61 -2.78 15.60
C LYS A 66 27.11 -2.75 15.33
N ALA A 67 26.44 -1.63 15.63
CA ALA A 67 25.00 -1.47 15.40
C ALA A 67 24.70 -1.26 13.91
N SER A 68 25.55 -0.51 13.20
CA SER A 68 25.40 -0.24 11.77
C SER A 68 25.47 -1.53 10.93
N ILE A 69 26.40 -2.45 11.23
CA ILE A 69 26.51 -3.76 10.54
C ILE A 69 25.23 -4.60 10.73
N ARG A 70 24.74 -4.70 11.97
CA ARG A 70 23.53 -5.48 12.28
C ARG A 70 22.29 -4.93 11.57
N LEU A 71 22.15 -3.61 11.53
CA LEU A 71 21.02 -2.95 10.87
C LEU A 71 21.09 -3.08 9.35
N ASP A 72 22.29 -3.05 8.75
CA ASP A 72 22.45 -3.24 7.31
C ASP A 72 22.05 -4.66 6.87
N HIS A 73 22.42 -5.67 7.65
CA HIS A 73 21.96 -7.05 7.42
C HIS A 73 20.43 -7.21 7.52
N LEU A 74 19.79 -6.52 8.47
CA LEU A 74 18.32 -6.52 8.58
C LEU A 74 17.65 -5.79 7.41
N ARG A 75 18.24 -4.68 6.96
CA ARG A 75 17.78 -3.87 5.83
C ARG A 75 17.81 -4.67 4.52
N GLN A 76 18.90 -5.38 4.24
CA GLN A 76 19.05 -6.25 3.07
C GLN A 76 17.98 -7.34 3.00
N LYS A 77 17.58 -7.90 4.16
CA LYS A 77 16.54 -8.93 4.25
C LYS A 77 15.13 -8.39 3.97
N THR A 78 14.91 -7.08 4.17
CA THR A 78 13.59 -6.44 4.04
C THR A 78 13.42 -5.64 2.75
N LEU A 79 14.47 -5.02 2.21
CA LEU A 79 14.43 -4.22 0.99
C LEU A 79 15.08 -4.96 -0.18
N LYS A 80 14.27 -5.63 -1.01
CA LYS A 80 14.67 -5.92 -2.38
C LYS A 80 14.64 -4.60 -3.14
N ASN A 81 15.77 -3.90 -3.20
CA ASN A 81 15.91 -2.64 -3.93
C ASN A 81 15.55 -2.89 -5.41
N HIS A 82 14.35 -2.49 -5.80
CA HIS A 82 13.97 -2.40 -7.20
C HIS A 82 13.94 -0.90 -7.56
N ASN A 83 14.79 -0.47 -8.49
CA ASN A 83 14.62 0.80 -9.18
C ASN A 83 13.37 0.67 -10.08
N ILE A 84 12.20 0.88 -9.51
CA ILE A 84 10.92 0.83 -10.25
C ILE A 84 10.69 2.21 -10.84
N LYS A 85 10.82 2.34 -12.16
CA LYS A 85 10.25 3.49 -12.88
C LYS A 85 8.73 3.32 -12.88
N LEU A 86 8.03 4.12 -12.09
CA LEU A 86 6.57 4.19 -12.08
C LEU A 86 6.13 5.11 -13.22
N ASP A 87 5.29 4.63 -14.14
CA ASP A 87 4.78 5.42 -15.26
C ASP A 87 3.24 5.54 -15.22
N LYS A 88 2.70 6.56 -15.89
CA LYS A 88 1.26 6.82 -15.98
C LYS A 88 0.60 5.71 -16.80
N GLY A 89 -0.53 5.19 -16.30
CA GLY A 89 -1.26 4.12 -16.98
C GLY A 89 -0.75 2.71 -16.66
N MET A 90 0.20 2.56 -15.73
CA MET A 90 0.59 1.25 -15.20
C MET A 90 -0.62 0.52 -14.60
N LEU A 91 -0.73 -0.78 -14.92
CA LEU A 91 -1.79 -1.65 -14.45
C LEU A 91 -1.34 -2.41 -13.20
N VAL A 92 -1.94 -2.13 -12.04
CA VAL A 92 -1.68 -2.90 -10.83
C VAL A 92 -2.52 -4.17 -10.85
N LYS A 93 -1.85 -5.32 -10.77
CA LYS A 93 -2.49 -6.63 -10.67
C LYS A 93 -3.10 -6.76 -9.28
N ILE A 94 -4.43 -6.92 -9.24
CA ILE A 94 -5.17 -7.20 -7.99
C ILE A 94 -5.34 -8.71 -7.87
N ALA A 95 -4.97 -9.26 -6.71
CA ALA A 95 -5.20 -10.65 -6.35
C ALA A 95 -6.38 -10.78 -5.37
N CYS A 96 -7.06 -11.91 -5.40
CA CYS A 96 -8.16 -12.22 -4.49
C CYS A 96 -7.63 -12.45 -3.07
N ASP A 97 -8.17 -11.75 -2.07
CA ASP A 97 -7.76 -11.90 -0.68
C ASP A 97 -8.06 -13.30 -0.10
N TYR A 98 -9.04 -14.02 -0.66
CA TYR A 98 -9.38 -15.39 -0.25
C TYR A 98 -8.59 -16.46 -1.02
N CYS A 99 -8.85 -16.63 -2.32
CA CYS A 99 -8.26 -17.73 -3.11
C CYS A 99 -6.87 -17.44 -3.69
N LYS A 100 -6.35 -16.22 -3.52
CA LYS A 100 -5.05 -15.74 -4.06
C LYS A 100 -4.94 -15.71 -5.60
N GLY A 101 -5.98 -16.10 -6.32
CA GLY A 101 -6.04 -16.00 -7.78
C GLY A 101 -6.17 -14.56 -8.30
N PRO A 102 -5.88 -14.32 -9.59
CA PRO A 102 -6.00 -12.99 -10.22
C PRO A 102 -7.45 -12.50 -10.30
N VAL A 103 -7.65 -11.18 -10.20
CA VAL A 103 -8.95 -10.53 -10.40
C VAL A 103 -9.05 -9.93 -11.81
N HIS A 104 -9.72 -10.64 -12.72
CA HIS A 104 -9.88 -10.20 -14.12
C HIS A 104 -10.95 -9.10 -14.30
N GLY A 105 -12.08 -9.21 -13.59
CA GLY A 105 -13.25 -8.32 -13.71
C GLY A 105 -13.38 -7.24 -12.64
N LYS A 106 -14.59 -6.72 -12.44
CA LYS A 106 -14.90 -5.82 -11.31
C LYS A 106 -14.80 -6.65 -10.01
N PRO A 107 -13.91 -6.29 -9.06
CA PRO A 107 -13.80 -7.04 -7.82
C PRO A 107 -15.09 -6.96 -7.02
N SER A 108 -15.44 -8.06 -6.35
CA SER A 108 -16.31 -7.99 -5.18
C SER A 108 -15.50 -7.36 -4.06
N ILE A 109 -15.96 -6.24 -3.49
CA ILE A 109 -15.23 -5.51 -2.44
C ILE A 109 -15.94 -5.72 -1.10
N LEU A 110 -15.16 -5.94 -0.04
CA LEU A 110 -15.61 -5.86 1.35
C LEU A 110 -14.86 -4.73 2.04
N LYS A 111 -15.60 -3.83 2.71
CA LYS A 111 -15.03 -2.74 3.50
C LYS A 111 -15.39 -2.95 4.96
N PHE A 112 -14.42 -2.76 5.85
CA PHE A 112 -14.57 -2.74 7.30
C PHE A 112 -13.41 -1.93 7.89
N ALA A 113 -13.69 -1.12 8.91
CA ALA A 113 -12.75 -0.10 9.40
C ALA A 113 -12.21 0.77 8.23
N ASN A 114 -10.88 0.95 8.19
CA ASN A 114 -10.16 1.63 7.11
C ASN A 114 -9.54 0.66 6.09
N VAL A 115 -10.07 -0.56 5.97
CA VAL A 115 -9.51 -1.61 5.10
C VAL A 115 -10.51 -2.00 4.02
N GLU A 116 -10.02 -2.09 2.78
CA GLU A 116 -10.76 -2.65 1.64
C GLU A 116 -10.13 -3.97 1.22
N ARG A 117 -10.95 -5.02 1.12
CA ARG A 117 -10.56 -6.35 0.62
C ARG A 117 -11.19 -6.63 -0.73
N PHE A 118 -10.41 -7.21 -1.65
CA PHE A 118 -10.77 -7.45 -3.05
C PHE A 118 -10.90 -8.95 -3.32
N PHE A 119 -12.00 -9.34 -3.98
CA PHE A 119 -12.30 -10.74 -4.29
C PHE A 119 -12.63 -10.94 -5.77
N CYS A 120 -12.21 -12.07 -6.33
CA CYS A 120 -12.49 -12.43 -7.72
C CYS A 120 -13.97 -12.75 -8.00
N CYS A 121 -14.74 -13.16 -6.97
CA CYS A 121 -16.16 -13.49 -7.09
C CYS A 121 -16.92 -13.25 -5.77
N LYS A 122 -18.26 -13.27 -5.81
CA LYS A 122 -19.12 -13.13 -4.61
C LYS A 122 -18.89 -14.26 -3.60
N SER A 123 -18.62 -15.48 -4.07
CA SER A 123 -18.38 -16.65 -3.22
C SER A 123 -17.11 -16.48 -2.38
N CYS A 124 -16.00 -16.03 -2.97
CA CYS A 124 -14.77 -15.74 -2.24
C CYS A 124 -14.98 -14.68 -1.15
N LYS A 125 -15.80 -13.65 -1.42
CA LYS A 125 -16.16 -12.63 -0.43
C LYS A 125 -16.97 -13.23 0.72
N ALA A 126 -17.96 -14.07 0.45
CA ALA A 126 -18.79 -14.70 1.47
C ALA A 126 -17.97 -15.63 2.36
N LEU A 127 -17.16 -16.51 1.76
CA LEU A 127 -16.27 -17.43 2.49
C LEU A 127 -15.24 -16.68 3.33
N TYR A 128 -14.72 -15.54 2.85
CA TYR A 128 -13.84 -14.69 3.65
C TYR A 128 -14.56 -14.09 4.86
N LYS A 129 -15.79 -13.56 4.67
CA LYS A 129 -16.59 -13.03 5.78
C LYS A 129 -16.83 -14.07 6.85
N GLU A 130 -17.22 -15.27 6.45
CA GLU A 130 -17.51 -16.36 7.37
C GLU A 130 -16.25 -16.79 8.12
N LYS A 131 -15.15 -17.03 7.39
CA LYS A 131 -13.87 -17.45 7.98
C LYS A 131 -13.28 -16.42 8.95
N TYR A 132 -13.44 -15.13 8.68
CA TYR A 132 -12.84 -14.05 9.48
C TYR A 132 -13.87 -13.23 10.27
N LYS A 133 -15.08 -13.76 10.47
CA LYS A 133 -16.22 -13.05 11.08
C LYS A 133 -15.86 -12.34 12.37
N GLY A 134 -15.30 -13.07 13.35
CA GLY A 134 -14.94 -12.49 14.65
C GLY A 134 -13.88 -11.40 14.59
N ARG A 135 -12.94 -11.46 13.63
CA ARG A 135 -11.95 -10.39 13.43
C ARG A 135 -12.56 -9.16 12.77
N ILE A 136 -13.51 -9.35 11.86
CA ILE A 136 -14.20 -8.25 11.18
C ILE A 136 -15.07 -7.51 12.19
N GLU A 137 -15.87 -8.23 12.98
CA GLU A 137 -16.74 -7.64 14.01
C GLU A 137 -15.96 -6.90 15.10
N ALA A 138 -14.74 -7.36 15.44
CA ALA A 138 -13.88 -6.66 16.41
C ALA A 138 -13.23 -5.37 15.87
N LEU A 139 -13.31 -5.11 14.57
CA LEU A 139 -12.69 -3.96 13.90
C LEU A 139 -13.72 -2.97 13.32
N GLU A 140 -15.00 -3.35 13.24
CA GLU A 140 -16.11 -2.46 12.87
C GLU A 140 -16.48 -1.51 14.00
#